data_AF-A0A8J6TNC3-F1
#
_entry.id   AF-A0A8J6TNC3-F1
#
_cell.length_a   1.000
_cell.length_b   1.000
_cell.length_c   1.000
_cell.angle_alpha   90.00
_cell.angle_beta   90.00
_cell.angle_gamma   90.00
#
_symmetry.space_group_name_H-M   'P 1'
#
loop_
_entity.id
_entity.type
_entity.pdbx_description
1 polymer ?
#
loop_
_entity_poly.entity_id
_entity_poly.type
_entity_poly.pdbx_seq_one_letter_code
_entity_poly.pdbx_strand_id
1 'polypeptide(L)'
;LGKKPFYQTAREIARSHHERWDGNGYPDGLKGEAIPLAARVVTVADVFDALIHARPYKPAWPVEAALKEMQALSGKTFDPKILSTFLRIQAEKQRNIKES
;
A
#
# COMPACT_ATOMS: atom_id res chain seq x y z
N LEU A 1 11.74 23.44 7.45
CA LEU A 1 10.73 22.52 8.04
C LEU A 1 11.13 22.22 9.49
N GLY A 2 10.26 22.47 10.46
CA GLY A 2 10.58 22.42 11.90
C GLY A 2 10.82 21.01 12.47
N LYS A 3 11.27 20.93 13.72
CA LYS A 3 11.65 19.68 14.42
C LYS A 3 10.46 18.88 15.01
N LYS A 4 9.25 18.98 14.42
CA LYS A 4 8.10 18.22 14.95
C LYS A 4 8.16 16.76 14.46
N PRO A 5 7.84 15.76 15.30
CA PRO A 5 7.94 14.34 14.95
C PRO A 5 7.20 13.95 13.66
N PHE A 6 6.02 14.52 13.41
CA PHE A 6 5.23 14.19 12.22
C PHE A 6 5.89 14.61 10.89
N TYR A 7 6.78 15.62 10.89
CA TYR A 7 7.51 16.00 9.69
C TYR A 7 8.52 14.94 9.27
N GLN A 8 9.07 14.17 10.22
CA GLN A 8 9.95 13.06 9.90
C GLN A 8 9.18 11.96 9.16
N THR A 9 8.05 11.53 9.72
CA THR A 9 7.19 10.52 9.09
C THR A 9 6.70 10.98 7.71
N ALA A 10 6.29 12.24 7.56
CA ALA A 10 5.88 12.78 6.27
C ALA A 10 7.01 12.74 5.23
N ARG A 11 8.26 13.03 5.64
CA ARG A 11 9.44 12.95 4.75
C ARG A 11 9.74 11.51 4.34
N GLU A 12 9.65 10.57 5.28
CA GLU A 12 9.83 9.13 5.00
C GLU A 12 8.80 8.62 4.00
N ILE A 13 7.52 8.97 4.19
CA ILE A 13 6.45 8.61 3.25
C ILE A 13 6.72 9.24 1.87
N ALA A 14 6.91 10.55 1.83
CA ALA A 14 7.08 11.28 0.56
C ALA A 14 8.27 10.75 -0.25
N ARG A 15 9.38 10.38 0.41
CA ARG A 15 10.56 9.86 -0.26
C ARG A 15 10.41 8.38 -0.66
N SER A 16 9.80 7.55 0.17
CA SER A 16 9.95 6.08 0.07
C SER A 16 8.69 5.31 -0.26
N HIS A 17 7.51 5.92 -0.43
CA HIS A 17 6.27 5.17 -0.74
C HIS A 17 6.25 4.51 -2.13
N HIS A 18 7.19 4.87 -3.02
CA HIS A 18 7.42 4.19 -4.30
C HIS A 18 8.54 3.13 -4.25
N GLU A 19 9.16 2.91 -3.09
CA GLU A 19 10.02 1.76 -2.87
C GLU A 19 9.19 0.47 -2.91
N ARG A 20 9.82 -0.62 -3.34
CA ARG A 20 9.19 -1.93 -3.47
C ARG A 20 9.87 -2.91 -2.54
N TRP A 21 9.11 -3.79 -1.91
CA TRP A 21 9.64 -4.77 -0.95
C TRP A 21 10.80 -5.61 -1.49
N ASP A 22 10.81 -5.93 -2.79
CA ASP A 22 11.87 -6.68 -3.47
C ASP A 22 13.15 -5.90 -3.75
N GLY A 23 13.15 -4.58 -3.59
CA GLY A 23 14.27 -3.68 -3.91
C GLY A 23 14.24 -3.10 -5.32
N ASN A 24 13.23 -3.42 -6.14
CA ASN A 24 13.12 -2.90 -7.51
C ASN A 24 12.35 -1.56 -7.59
N GLY A 25 12.18 -0.89 -6.45
CA GLY A 25 11.53 0.40 -6.34
C GLY A 25 12.50 1.56 -6.52
N TYR A 26 12.01 2.77 -6.26
CA TYR A 26 12.78 4.00 -6.39
C TYR A 26 12.38 4.97 -5.27
N PRO A 27 13.21 5.99 -4.94
CA PRO A 27 14.45 6.40 -5.62
C PRO A 27 15.74 5.71 -5.14
N ASP A 28 15.73 5.09 -3.97
CA ASP A 28 16.93 4.62 -3.27
C ASP A 28 17.14 3.10 -3.42
N GLY A 29 16.15 2.37 -3.95
CA GLY A 29 16.25 0.91 -4.15
C GLY A 29 16.23 0.13 -2.84
N LEU A 30 15.50 0.65 -1.85
CA LEU A 30 15.40 0.04 -0.52
C LEU A 30 14.66 -1.29 -0.59
N LYS A 31 15.14 -2.27 0.18
CA LYS A 31 14.57 -3.62 0.21
C LYS A 31 14.09 -4.01 1.60
N GLY A 32 12.95 -4.69 1.66
CA GLY A 32 12.41 -5.24 2.91
C GLY A 32 12.23 -4.16 3.98
N GLU A 33 12.77 -4.43 5.17
CA GLU A 33 12.63 -3.56 6.33
C GLU A 33 13.49 -2.30 6.28
N ALA A 34 14.39 -2.16 5.31
CA ALA A 34 15.08 -0.90 5.05
C ALA A 34 14.10 0.20 4.60
N ILE A 35 12.93 -0.18 4.07
CA ILE A 35 11.84 0.75 3.74
C ILE A 35 11.16 1.18 5.04
N PRO A 36 11.05 2.49 5.33
CA PRO A 36 10.35 2.99 6.51
C PRO A 36 8.96 2.38 6.66
N LEU A 37 8.58 1.99 7.88
CA LEU A 37 7.29 1.34 8.14
C LEU A 37 6.10 2.15 7.60
N ALA A 38 6.13 3.47 7.83
CA ALA A 38 5.08 4.37 7.36
C ALA A 38 4.93 4.36 5.84
N ALA A 39 6.05 4.32 5.10
CA ALA A 39 6.03 4.21 3.64
C ALA A 39 5.42 2.88 3.18
N ARG A 40 5.80 1.76 3.80
CA ARG A 40 5.23 0.43 3.47
C ARG A 40 3.71 0.36 3.68
N VAL A 41 3.19 1.02 4.72
CA VAL A 41 1.74 1.14 4.95
C VAL A 41 1.09 2.01 3.87
N VAL A 42 1.68 3.16 3.55
CA VAL A 42 1.14 4.08 2.54
C VAL A 42 1.15 3.45 1.15
N THR A 43 2.17 2.68 0.77
CA THR A 43 2.21 1.96 -0.51
C THR A 43 0.99 1.04 -0.70
N VAL A 44 0.56 0.33 0.36
CA VAL A 44 -0.64 -0.51 0.30
C VAL A 44 -1.90 0.34 0.07
N ALA A 45 -2.04 1.44 0.81
CA ALA A 45 -3.19 2.33 0.70
C ALA A 45 -3.26 3.03 -0.67
N ASP A 46 -2.14 3.58 -1.15
CA ASP A 46 -2.03 4.30 -2.41
C ASP A 46 -2.35 3.40 -3.61
N VAL A 47 -1.77 2.19 -3.65
CA VAL A 47 -2.03 1.27 -4.75
C VAL A 47 -3.48 0.78 -4.72
N PHE A 48 -4.03 0.44 -3.55
CA PHE A 48 -5.42 0.03 -3.46
C PHE A 48 -6.37 1.11 -3.99
N ASP A 49 -6.20 2.35 -3.50
CA ASP A 49 -7.00 3.51 -3.93
C ASP A 49 -6.90 3.75 -5.44
N ALA A 50 -5.69 3.68 -5.99
CA ALA A 50 -5.44 3.83 -7.42
C ALA A 50 -6.06 2.72 -8.29
N LEU A 51 -6.31 1.53 -7.74
CA LEU A 51 -6.97 0.44 -8.44
C LEU A 51 -8.50 0.57 -8.41
N ILE A 52 -9.09 0.93 -7.27
CA ILE A 52 -10.55 0.87 -7.08
C ILE A 52 -11.28 2.16 -7.46
N HIS A 53 -10.57 3.25 -7.71
CA HIS A 53 -11.17 4.51 -8.16
C HIS A 53 -10.89 4.79 -9.64
N ALA A 54 -11.88 5.38 -10.31
CA ALA A 54 -11.76 5.75 -11.71
C ALA A 54 -10.79 6.92 -11.87
N ARG A 55 -9.99 6.88 -12.94
CA ARG A 55 -9.10 7.96 -13.38
C ARG A 55 -9.41 8.28 -14.85
N PRO A 56 -9.05 9.47 -15.36
CA PRO A 56 -9.35 9.84 -16.75
C PRO A 56 -8.92 8.81 -17.81
N TYR A 57 -7.89 8.02 -17.50
CA TYR A 57 -7.27 7.02 -18.38
C TYR A 57 -7.49 5.57 -17.93
N LYS A 58 -8.25 5.30 -16.85
CA LYS A 58 -8.43 3.95 -16.31
C LYS A 58 -9.77 3.82 -15.57
N PRO A 59 -10.65 2.88 -15.95
CA PRO A 59 -11.85 2.59 -15.17
C PRO A 59 -11.48 1.99 -13.81
N ALA A 60 -12.33 2.23 -12.81
CA ALA A 60 -12.24 1.59 -11.50
C ALA A 60 -12.28 0.06 -11.64
N TRP A 61 -11.41 -0.63 -10.90
CA TRP A 61 -11.46 -2.09 -10.81
C TRP A 61 -12.51 -2.51 -9.76
N PRO A 62 -13.16 -3.68 -9.95
CA PRO A 62 -13.86 -4.34 -8.85
C PRO A 62 -12.90 -4.56 -7.68
N VAL A 63 -13.40 -4.37 -6.45
CA VAL A 63 -12.57 -4.50 -5.23
C VAL A 63 -11.90 -5.87 -5.16
N GLU A 64 -12.63 -6.94 -5.48
CA GLU A 64 -12.12 -8.30 -5.46
C GLU A 64 -10.97 -8.50 -6.45
N ALA A 65 -11.06 -7.88 -7.64
CA ALA A 65 -9.99 -7.93 -8.63
C ALA A 65 -8.74 -7.17 -8.16
N ALA A 66 -8.92 -6.00 -7.54
CA ALA A 66 -7.83 -5.23 -6.96
C ALA A 66 -7.13 -6.00 -5.82
N LEU A 67 -7.88 -6.60 -4.91
CA LEU A 67 -7.31 -7.38 -3.80
C LEU A 67 -6.55 -8.62 -4.30
N LYS A 68 -7.08 -9.32 -5.32
CA LYS A 68 -6.41 -10.46 -5.95
C LYS A 68 -5.08 -10.07 -6.60
N GLU A 69 -5.07 -8.94 -7.33
CA GLU A 69 -3.84 -8.42 -7.94
C GLU A 69 -2.81 -8.03 -6.87
N MET A 70 -3.24 -7.32 -5.83
CA MET A 70 -2.34 -6.94 -4.74
C MET A 70 -1.74 -8.17 -4.05
N GLN A 71 -2.53 -9.23 -3.83
CA GLN A 71 -2.06 -10.49 -3.26
C GLN A 71 -0.97 -11.14 -4.12
N ALA A 72 -1.10 -11.12 -5.46
CA ALA A 72 -0.09 -11.65 -6.39
C ALA A 72 1.25 -10.87 -6.35
N LEU A 73 1.22 -9.63 -5.85
CA LEU A 73 2.39 -8.75 -5.68
C LEU A 73 2.97 -8.78 -4.26
N SER A 74 2.46 -9.64 -3.38
CA SER A 74 3.01 -9.86 -2.03
C SER A 74 4.47 -10.30 -2.10
N GLY A 75 5.34 -9.68 -1.28
CA GLY A 75 6.77 -9.95 -1.28
C GLY A 75 7.54 -9.40 -2.49
N LYS A 76 6.84 -8.76 -3.44
CA LYS A 76 7.43 -8.02 -4.56
C LYS A 76 7.27 -6.52 -4.35
N THR A 77 6.04 -6.03 -4.51
CA THR A 77 5.70 -4.63 -4.25
C THR A 77 5.52 -4.40 -2.75
N PHE A 78 4.79 -5.30 -2.10
CA PHE A 78 4.27 -5.08 -0.75
C PHE A 78 4.99 -5.90 0.31
N ASP A 79 5.12 -5.32 1.49
CA ASP A 79 5.44 -6.05 2.71
C ASP A 79 4.35 -7.13 2.95
N PRO A 80 4.70 -8.43 3.00
CA PRO A 80 3.74 -9.52 3.18
C PRO A 80 2.91 -9.41 4.47
N LYS A 81 3.49 -8.87 5.54
CA LYS A 81 2.82 -8.76 6.85
C LYS A 81 1.78 -7.64 6.84
N ILE A 82 2.12 -6.51 6.23
CA ILE A 82 1.20 -5.37 6.13
C ILE A 82 0.06 -5.71 5.16
N LEU A 83 0.39 -6.29 4.00
CA LEU A 83 -0.62 -6.66 3.01
C LEU A 83 -1.59 -7.72 3.56
N SER A 84 -1.10 -8.76 4.25
CA SER A 84 -1.98 -9.78 4.85
C SER A 84 -2.91 -9.19 5.91
N THR A 85 -2.43 -8.22 6.70
CA THR A 85 -3.26 -7.49 7.66
C THR A 85 -4.35 -6.67 6.96
N PHE A 86 -4.01 -5.97 5.88
CA PHE A 86 -4.97 -5.22 5.07
C PHE A 86 -6.04 -6.11 4.45
N LEU A 87 -5.64 -7.23 3.83
CA LEU A 87 -6.57 -8.20 3.23
C LEU A 87 -7.56 -8.77 4.25
N ARG A 88 -7.10 -9.08 5.47
CA ARG A 88 -7.96 -9.54 6.56
C ARG A 88 -9.02 -8.49 6.92
N ILE A 89 -8.62 -7.23 7.09
CA ILE A 89 -9.54 -6.12 7.42
C ILE A 89 -10.58 -5.92 6.30
N GLN A 90 -10.17 -6.03 5.03
CA GLN A 90 -11.10 -5.92 3.90
C GLN A 90 -12.12 -7.07 3.88
N ALA A 91 -11.69 -8.30 4.17
CA ALA A 91 -12.60 -9.44 4.27
C ALA A 91 -13.62 -9.28 5.41
N GLU A 92 -13.18 -8.79 6.58
CA GLU A 92 -14.07 -8.45 7.70
C GLU A 92 -15.09 -7.37 7.31
N LYS A 93 -14.63 -6.30 6.65
CA LYS A 93 -15.51 -5.22 6.18
C LYS A 93 -16.58 -5.71 5.19
N GLN A 94 -16.21 -6.58 4.25
CA GLN A 94 -17.15 -7.15 3.29
C GLN A 94 -18.22 -8.05 3.93
N ARG A 95 -17.88 -8.76 5.02
CA ARG A 95 -18.86 -9.56 5.77
C ARG A 95 -19.88 -8.65 6.46
N ASN A 96 -19.41 -7.64 7.18
CA ASN A 96 -20.28 -6.72 7.93
C ASN A 96 -21.28 -5.99 7.02
N ILE A 97 -20.88 -5.63 5.79
CA ILE A 97 -21.78 -5.01 4.81
C ILE A 97 -22.86 -5.97 4.30
N LYS A 98 -22.56 -7.26 4.16
CA LYS A 98 -23.54 -8.27 3.72
C LYS A 98 -24.53 -8.68 4.80
N GLU A 99 -24.17 -8.46 6.06
CA GLU A 99 -24.99 -8.76 7.24
C GLU A 99 -25.85 -7.55 7.69
N SER A 100 -25.68 -6.38 7.07
CA SER A 100 -26.45 -5.14 7.31
C SER A 100 -27.50 -4.92 6.22
#